data_AF-A0A520BE92-F1
#
_entry.id   AF-A0A520BE92-F1
#
_cell.length_a   1.000
_cell.length_b   1.000
_cell.length_c   1.000
_cell.angle_alpha   90.00
_cell.angle_beta   90.00
_cell.angle_gamma   90.00
#
_symmetry.space_group_name_H-M   'P 1'
#
loop_
_entity.id
_entity.type
_entity.pdbx_description
1 polymer ?
#
loop_
_entity_poly.entity_id
_entity_poly.type
_entity_poly.pdbx_seq_one_letter_code
_entity_poly.pdbx_strand_id
1 'polypeptide(L)'
;MDSKIPQQYKDLVGTDVELQGGVFSGNRSINPTKFQCLDIRWGSATVVNFKELKEKGESSYEHPTYNLLVKCAGMKKSRWTRGFAIREINLKESEVENA
;
A
#
# COMPACT_ATOMS: atom_id res chain seq x y z
N MET A 1 8.85 -18.26 -0.73
CA MET A 1 8.12 -17.03 -0.31
C MET A 1 8.93 -16.38 0.80
N ASP A 2 9.29 -15.10 0.65
CA ASP A 2 10.15 -14.40 1.59
C ASP A 2 9.58 -14.42 3.01
N SER A 3 10.35 -14.99 3.94
CA SER A 3 10.00 -15.17 5.35
C SER A 3 9.83 -13.87 6.13
N LYS A 4 10.04 -12.70 5.48
CA LYS A 4 10.01 -11.37 6.11
C LYS A 4 8.66 -10.66 6.01
N ILE A 5 7.78 -11.04 5.08
CA ILE A 5 6.47 -10.39 4.92
C ILE A 5 5.50 -10.93 5.99
N PRO A 6 4.88 -10.06 6.82
CA PRO A 6 3.88 -10.46 7.80
C PRO A 6 2.72 -11.27 7.19
N GLN A 7 2.24 -12.29 7.92
CA GLN A 7 1.21 -13.21 7.43
C GLN A 7 -0.09 -12.49 7.05
N GLN A 8 -0.50 -11.50 7.84
CA GLN A 8 -1.68 -10.67 7.58
C GLN A 8 -1.72 -10.06 6.17
N TYR A 9 -0.55 -9.80 5.57
CA TYR A 9 -0.49 -9.30 4.19
C TYR A 9 -0.53 -10.46 3.20
N LYS A 10 0.18 -11.57 3.46
CA LYS A 10 0.13 -12.77 2.62
C LYS A 10 -1.29 -13.26 2.40
N ASP A 11 -2.14 -13.18 3.44
CA ASP A 11 -3.54 -13.59 3.40
C ASP A 11 -4.41 -12.72 2.47
N LEU A 12 -3.95 -11.52 2.08
CA LEU A 12 -4.64 -10.67 1.12
C LEU A 12 -4.47 -11.16 -0.32
N VAL A 13 -3.42 -11.93 -0.61
CA VAL A 13 -3.14 -12.40 -1.98
C VAL A 13 -4.27 -13.30 -2.47
N GLY A 14 -4.88 -12.92 -3.60
CA GLY A 14 -6.03 -13.61 -4.17
C GLY A 14 -7.40 -13.06 -3.73
N THR A 15 -7.44 -12.13 -2.78
CA THR A 15 -8.68 -11.49 -2.31
C THR A 15 -8.94 -10.16 -3.02
N ASP A 16 -10.19 -9.68 -2.95
CA ASP A 16 -10.56 -8.33 -3.39
C ASP A 16 -10.38 -7.35 -2.24
N VAL A 17 -9.58 -6.31 -2.46
CA VAL A 17 -9.31 -5.22 -1.52
C VAL A 17 -9.88 -3.91 -2.04
N GLU A 18 -10.54 -3.15 -1.18
CA GLU A 18 -11.02 -1.82 -1.51
C GLU A 18 -9.93 -0.80 -1.21
N LEU A 19 -9.49 -0.07 -2.24
CA LEU A 19 -8.46 0.95 -2.13
C LEU A 19 -9.00 2.31 -2.58
N GLN A 20 -8.51 3.36 -1.94
CA GLN A 20 -8.82 4.76 -2.26
C GLN A 20 -7.54 5.60 -2.29
N GLY A 21 -7.59 6.80 -2.87
CA GLY A 21 -6.44 7.71 -2.91
C GLY A 21 -5.58 7.59 -4.17
N GLY A 22 -4.29 7.94 -4.08
CA GLY A 22 -3.35 7.93 -5.21
C GLY A 22 -2.87 6.53 -5.59
N VAL A 23 -3.77 5.65 -6.05
CA VAL A 23 -3.45 4.24 -6.41
C VAL A 23 -2.62 4.14 -7.70
N PHE A 24 -2.67 5.16 -8.55
CA PHE A 24 -1.86 5.28 -9.76
C PHE A 24 -0.96 6.50 -9.66
N SER A 25 0.19 6.48 -10.35
CA SER A 25 1.18 7.58 -10.39
C SER A 25 0.64 8.92 -10.93
N GLY A 26 -0.64 9.00 -11.27
CA GLY A 26 -1.31 10.24 -11.64
C GLY A 26 -1.79 10.98 -10.39
N ASN A 27 -1.84 12.31 -10.48
CA ASN A 27 -2.28 13.21 -9.40
C ASN A 27 -3.80 13.15 -9.12
N ARG A 28 -4.44 12.00 -9.35
CA ARG A 28 -5.87 11.80 -9.19
C ARG A 28 -6.10 10.77 -8.09
N SER A 29 -6.72 11.23 -7.02
CA SER A 29 -7.35 10.32 -6.06
C SER A 29 -8.39 9.50 -6.82
N ILE A 30 -8.32 8.18 -6.70
CA ILE A 30 -9.42 7.33 -7.13
C ILE A 30 -10.48 7.31 -6.04
N ASN A 31 -11.75 7.21 -6.46
CA ASN A 31 -12.83 6.84 -5.55
C ASN A 31 -12.55 5.43 -4.99
N PRO A 32 -13.11 5.08 -3.82
CA PRO A 32 -13.06 3.73 -3.29
C PRO A 32 -13.44 2.72 -4.39
N THR A 33 -12.49 1.86 -4.74
CA THR A 33 -12.62 0.91 -5.85
C THR A 33 -12.09 -0.44 -5.38
N LYS A 34 -12.79 -1.52 -5.73
CA LYS A 34 -12.34 -2.88 -5.47
C LYS A 34 -11.27 -3.30 -6.48
N PHE A 35 -10.18 -3.84 -5.98
CA PHE A 35 -9.10 -4.40 -6.76
C PHE A 35 -8.81 -5.82 -6.31
N GLN A 36 -8.48 -6.69 -7.25
CA GLN A 36 -7.95 -8.00 -6.92
C GLN A 36 -6.47 -7.86 -6.53
N CYS A 37 -6.10 -8.33 -5.34
CA CYS A 37 -4.72 -8.42 -4.89
C CYS A 37 -4.05 -9.65 -5.53
N LEU A 38 -2.96 -9.41 -6.25
CA LEU A 38 -2.25 -10.45 -6.99
C LEU A 38 -1.00 -10.92 -6.29
N ASP A 39 -0.30 -10.01 -5.63
CA ASP A 39 0.99 -10.28 -5.00
C ASP A 39 1.38 -9.14 -4.05
N ILE A 40 2.40 -9.38 -3.21
CA ILE A 40 3.02 -8.38 -2.35
C ILE A 40 4.49 -8.24 -2.71
N ARG A 41 4.90 -6.98 -2.85
CA ARG A 41 6.26 -6.62 -3.24
C ARG A 41 6.93 -5.81 -2.14
N TRP A 42 8.25 -5.93 -2.08
CA TRP A 42 9.05 -4.97 -1.32
C TRP A 42 9.08 -3.62 -2.03
N GLY A 43 9.02 -2.57 -1.24
CA GLY A 43 9.17 -1.18 -1.63
C GLY A 43 10.09 -0.43 -0.68
N SER A 44 10.34 0.82 -1.02
CA SER A 44 10.98 1.80 -0.13
C SER A 44 10.13 3.08 -0.14
N ALA A 45 10.03 3.71 1.02
CA ALA A 45 9.47 5.05 1.17
C ALA A 45 10.53 5.95 1.78
N THR A 46 10.65 7.17 1.26
CA THR A 46 11.51 8.18 1.87
C THR A 46 10.73 8.89 2.96
N VAL A 47 11.23 8.82 4.19
CA VAL A 47 10.71 9.57 5.34
C VAL A 47 11.57 10.80 5.52
N VAL A 48 10.95 11.98 5.54
CA VAL A 48 11.64 13.26 5.74
C VAL A 48 11.22 13.83 7.09
N ASN A 49 12.18 14.03 7.99
CA ASN A 49 11.93 14.72 9.25
C ASN A 49 12.11 16.22 9.07
N PHE A 50 11.01 16.95 8.84
CA PHE A 50 11.06 18.40 8.59
C PHE A 50 11.73 19.22 9.70
N LYS A 51 11.73 18.74 10.95
CA LYS A 51 12.42 19.41 12.05
C LYS A 51 13.95 19.28 11.88
N GLU A 52 14.44 18.07 11.64
CA GLU A 52 15.87 17.83 11.38
C GLU A 52 16.33 18.47 10.07
N LEU A 53 15.48 18.46 9.02
CA LEU A 53 15.77 19.13 7.76
C LEU A 53 16.05 20.63 7.98
N LYS A 54 15.24 21.27 8.81
CA LYS A 54 15.34 22.69 9.13
C LYS A 54 16.57 23.01 9.97
N GLU A 55 16.97 22.10 10.86
CA GLU A 55 18.09 22.30 11.79
C GLU A 55 19.45 21.91 11.18
N LYS A 56 19.50 20.89 10.32
CA LYS A 56 20.75 20.25 9.86
C LYS A 56 20.92 20.22 8.34
N GLY A 57 19.91 20.58 7.56
CA GLY A 57 19.95 20.56 6.09
C GLY A 57 19.76 19.19 5.45
N GLU A 58 19.81 18.10 6.22
CA GLU A 58 19.61 16.72 5.75
C GLU A 58 18.78 15.92 6.77
N SER A 59 17.78 15.16 6.30
CA SER A 59 16.92 14.32 7.16
C SER A 59 16.08 13.27 6.43
N SER A 60 16.47 12.91 5.20
CA SER A 60 15.77 11.90 4.42
C SER A 60 16.31 10.52 4.77
N TYR A 61 15.44 9.64 5.24
CA TYR A 61 15.75 8.25 5.55
C TYR A 61 14.92 7.33 4.65
N GLU A 62 15.55 6.30 4.07
CA GLU A 62 14.81 5.26 3.36
C GLU A 62 14.25 4.25 4.37
N HIS A 63 12.92 4.10 4.38
CA HIS A 63 12.24 3.12 5.18
C HIS A 63 11.68 2.02 4.28
N PRO A 64 11.92 0.73 4.58
CA PRO A 64 11.32 -0.35 3.82
C PRO A 64 9.80 -0.33 3.93
N THR A 65 9.10 -0.64 2.84
CA THR A 65 7.65 -0.73 2.79
C THR A 65 7.20 -2.00 2.07
N TYR A 66 5.97 -2.43 2.35
CA TYR A 66 5.30 -3.48 1.60
C TYR A 66 4.30 -2.85 0.65
N ASN A 67 4.26 -3.34 -0.57
CA ASN A 67 3.46 -2.80 -1.65
C ASN A 67 2.50 -3.86 -2.19
N LEU A 68 1.22 -3.54 -2.32
CA LEU A 68 0.24 -4.41 -2.99
C LEU A 68 0.37 -4.28 -4.51
N LEU A 69 0.48 -5.41 -5.20
CA LEU A 69 0.24 -5.52 -6.63
C LEU A 69 -1.25 -5.79 -6.83
N VAL A 70 -1.98 -4.84 -7.40
CA VAL A 70 -3.43 -4.96 -7.56
C VAL A 70 -3.88 -4.64 -8.99
N LYS A 71 -5.05 -5.16 -9.38
CA LYS A 71 -5.67 -4.88 -10.68
C LYS A 71 -7.17 -4.68 -10.58
N CYS A 72 -7.75 -3.93 -11.52
CA CYS A 72 -9.18 -3.96 -11.80
C CYS A 72 -9.52 -5.01 -12.86
N ALA A 73 -10.79 -5.38 -12.95
CA ALA A 73 -11.31 -6.17 -14.06
C ALA A 73 -11.02 -5.47 -15.41
N GLY A 74 -10.56 -6.24 -16.40
CA GLY A 74 -10.20 -5.72 -17.72
C GLY A 74 -8.87 -4.97 -17.83
N MET A 75 -8.10 -4.84 -16.75
CA MET A 75 -6.82 -4.13 -16.77
C MET A 75 -5.69 -4.97 -17.37
N LYS A 76 -4.99 -4.40 -18.38
CA LYS A 76 -3.80 -5.01 -18.98
C LYS A 76 -2.66 -5.16 -17.96
N LYS A 77 -1.85 -6.22 -18.06
CA LYS A 77 -0.73 -6.50 -17.14
C LYS A 77 0.25 -5.32 -16.99
N SER A 78 0.53 -4.60 -18.07
CA SER A 78 1.41 -3.42 -18.07
C SER A 78 0.86 -2.21 -17.30
N ARG A 79 -0.43 -2.24 -16.94
CA ARG A 79 -1.15 -1.17 -16.24
C ARG A 79 -1.49 -1.53 -14.80
N TRP A 80 -1.11 -2.74 -14.34
CA TRP A 80 -1.22 -3.11 -12.93
C TRP A 80 -0.47 -2.10 -12.06
N THR A 81 -0.88 -1.96 -10.80
CA THR A 81 -0.28 -0.96 -9.92
C THR A 81 1.22 -1.20 -9.77
N ARG A 82 2.02 -0.12 -9.76
CA ARG A 82 3.48 -0.21 -9.59
C ARG A 82 3.89 -0.59 -8.16
N GLY A 83 2.96 -0.52 -7.22
CA GLY A 83 3.15 -0.89 -5.83
C GLY A 83 2.39 0.09 -4.95
N PHE A 84 1.27 -0.34 -4.39
CA PHE A 84 0.51 0.48 -3.46
C PHE A 84 1.04 0.23 -2.05
N ALA A 85 1.69 1.22 -1.45
CA ALA A 85 2.22 1.10 -0.10
C ALA A 85 1.09 0.73 0.87
N ILE A 86 1.28 -0.35 1.60
CA ILE A 86 0.38 -0.76 2.68
C ILE A 86 0.54 0.27 3.79
N ARG A 87 -0.34 1.28 3.77
CA ARG A 87 -0.57 2.18 4.89
C ARG A 87 -1.48 1.40 5.81
N GLU A 88 -0.91 0.85 6.89
CA GLU A 88 -1.55 -0.02 7.88
C GLU A 88 -3.08 -0.06 7.79
N ILE A 89 -3.60 -1.19 7.30
CA ILE A 89 -5.04 -1.43 7.22
C ILE A 89 -5.50 -1.74 8.65
N ASN A 90 -6.23 -0.82 9.27
CA ASN A 90 -6.83 -1.07 10.57
C ASN A 90 -8.04 -2.00 10.40
N LEU A 91 -7.81 -3.32 10.38
CA LEU A 91 -8.85 -4.36 10.20
C LEU A 91 -9.71 -4.61 11.45
N LYS A 92 -9.69 -3.72 12.45
CA LYS A 92 -10.40 -3.91 13.73
C LYS A 92 -11.67 -3.07 13.91
N GLU A 93 -12.14 -2.35 12.90
CA GLU A 93 -13.36 -1.52 13.04
C GLU A 93 -14.59 -2.03 12.26
N SER A 94 -14.58 -3.26 11.74
CA SER A 94 -15.74 -3.78 10.99
C SER A 94 -16.55 -4.89 11.67
N GLU A 95 -16.21 -5.39 12.87
CA GLU A 95 -16.95 -6.55 13.43
C GLU A 95 -17.24 -6.57 14.95
N VAL A 96 -17.00 -5.52 15.75
CA VAL A 96 -17.41 -5.54 17.18
C VAL A 96 -17.91 -4.19 17.69
N GLU A 97 -19.06 -3.72 17.21
CA GLU A 97 -19.92 -2.79 17.98
C GLU A 97 -21.40 -2.93 17.53
N ASN A 98 -21.85 -4.19 17.43
CA ASN A 98 -23.27 -4.57 17.41
C ASN A 98 -23.41 -5.94 18.08
N ALA A 99 -23.03 -6.02 19.36
CA ALA A 99 -23.34 -7.13 20.26
C ALA A 99 -23.48 -6.63 21.69
#